data_AF-A0A2P5M161-F1
#
_entry.id   AF-A0A2P5M161-F1
#
_cell.length_a   1.000
_cell.length_b   1.000
_cell.length_c   1.000
_cell.angle_alpha   90.00
_cell.angle_beta   90.00
_cell.angle_gamma   90.00
#
_symmetry.space_group_name_H-M   'P 1'
#
loop_
_entity.id
_entity.type
_entity.pdbx_description
1 polymer ?
#
loop_
_entity_poly.entity_id
_entity_poly.type
_entity_poly.pdbx_seq_one_letter_code
_entity_poly.pdbx_strand_id
1 'polypeptide(L)'
;MICCRSRADSSAREPSRDQDRDMSATNGIDQFLVAPRNAASTGDLAAFEQAMQSVPGAAILQRAGKAGQPRLVVALPAASASRLREQFGATLIIEPNAPLKPF
;
A
#
# COMPACT_ATOMS: atom_id res chain seq x y z
N MET A 1 48.66 -31.25 34.67
CA MET A 1 48.55 -29.82 35.02
C MET A 1 47.54 -29.17 34.08
N ILE A 2 46.43 -28.73 34.66
CA ILE A 2 45.58 -27.57 34.31
C ILE A 2 44.95 -27.52 32.89
N CYS A 3 43.62 -27.67 32.91
CA CYS A 3 42.62 -27.32 31.89
C CYS A 3 42.72 -25.88 31.38
N CYS A 4 42.26 -25.63 30.14
CA CYS A 4 41.38 -24.48 29.81
C CYS A 4 40.62 -24.69 28.48
N ARG A 5 39.31 -24.94 28.61
CA ARG A 5 38.27 -24.70 27.59
C ARG A 5 38.23 -23.21 27.25
N SER A 6 37.98 -22.86 25.98
CA SER A 6 37.31 -21.61 25.57
C SER A 6 36.80 -21.79 24.13
N ARG A 7 35.51 -22.12 23.93
CA ARG A 7 34.31 -21.26 23.90
C ARG A 7 34.18 -20.58 22.53
N ALA A 8 33.13 -20.99 21.82
CA ALA A 8 32.66 -20.40 20.58
C ALA A 8 32.42 -18.90 20.77
N ASP A 9 32.93 -18.09 19.84
CA ASP A 9 32.58 -16.68 19.74
C ASP A 9 31.65 -16.50 18.54
N SER A 10 30.37 -16.38 18.87
CA SER A 10 29.32 -15.91 17.99
C SER A 10 29.54 -14.43 17.72
N SER A 11 30.23 -14.07 16.65
CA SER A 11 30.28 -12.67 16.22
C SER A 11 29.10 -12.39 15.27
N ALA A 12 27.97 -12.10 15.91
CA ALA A 12 26.81 -11.50 15.26
C ALA A 12 27.22 -10.17 14.64
N ARG A 13 27.25 -10.11 13.30
CA ARG A 13 27.42 -8.86 12.57
C ARG A 13 26.05 -8.16 12.55
N GLU A 14 25.93 -7.12 13.35
CA GLU A 14 24.77 -6.23 13.41
C GLU A 14 24.40 -5.72 12.01
N PRO A 15 23.14 -5.84 11.54
CA PRO A 15 22.66 -5.02 10.45
C PRO A 15 22.46 -3.59 10.98
N SER A 16 23.20 -2.65 10.41
CA SER A 16 23.10 -1.22 10.66
C SER A 16 21.66 -0.74 10.68
N ARG A 17 21.38 0.03 11.73
CA ARG A 17 20.22 0.92 11.90
C ARG A 17 20.24 1.97 10.80
N ASP A 18 19.45 1.78 9.75
CA ASP A 18 19.04 2.82 8.79
C ASP A 18 17.76 2.36 8.06
N GLN A 19 16.74 1.96 8.83
CA GLN A 19 15.38 1.73 8.32
C GLN A 19 14.35 2.49 9.16
N ASP A 20 14.55 3.81 9.27
CA ASP A 20 13.49 4.76 9.60
C ASP A 20 12.60 5.05 8.38
N ARG A 21 12.29 4.02 7.57
CA ARG A 21 11.28 4.10 6.51
C ARG A 21 9.98 3.52 7.03
N ASP A 22 9.15 4.44 7.50
CA ASP A 22 7.69 4.37 7.50
C ASP A 22 7.08 3.23 8.34
N MET A 23 7.09 3.44 9.65
CA MET A 23 6.29 2.67 10.59
C MET A 23 4.79 3.05 10.51
N SER A 24 4.18 2.92 9.34
CA SER A 24 2.73 3.02 9.14
C SER A 24 2.11 1.69 8.70
N ALA A 25 2.90 0.62 8.56
CA ALA A 25 2.41 -0.71 8.23
C ALA A 25 1.77 -1.41 9.45
N THR A 26 0.80 -0.77 10.09
CA THR A 26 -0.01 -1.40 11.13
C THR A 26 -1.06 -2.26 10.42
N ASN A 27 -0.78 -3.56 10.24
CA ASN A 27 -1.62 -4.59 9.59
C ASN A 27 -1.65 -4.66 8.04
N GLY A 28 -0.65 -4.12 7.34
CA GLY A 28 -0.42 -4.41 5.92
C GLY A 28 -1.54 -4.04 4.94
N ILE A 29 -2.59 -3.34 5.42
CA ILE A 29 -3.72 -2.80 4.66
C ILE A 29 -3.69 -1.29 4.82
N ASP A 30 -3.49 -0.59 3.71
CA ASP A 30 -3.43 0.86 3.65
C ASP A 30 -4.67 1.42 2.93
N GLN A 31 -4.96 2.70 3.15
CA GLN A 31 -6.02 3.41 2.42
C GLN A 31 -5.45 4.08 1.17
N PHE A 32 -6.18 4.01 0.07
CA PHE A 32 -5.82 4.63 -1.20
C PHE A 32 -6.99 5.43 -1.76
N LEU A 33 -6.65 6.55 -2.40
CA LEU A 33 -7.58 7.31 -3.23
C LEU A 33 -7.42 6.85 -4.68
N VAL A 34 -8.55 6.53 -5.32
CA VAL A 34 -8.61 6.05 -6.70
C VAL A 34 -9.53 6.94 -7.52
N ALA A 35 -9.03 7.49 -8.62
CA ALA A 35 -9.82 8.37 -9.49
C ALA A 35 -9.38 8.24 -10.95
N PRO A 36 -10.28 8.45 -11.94
CA PRO A 36 -9.89 8.51 -13.34
C PRO A 36 -8.96 9.69 -13.60
N ARG A 37 -7.94 9.51 -14.44
CA ARG A 37 -7.07 10.61 -14.90
C ARG A 37 -7.80 11.58 -15.84
N ASN A 38 -8.82 11.11 -16.54
CA ASN A 38 -9.65 11.88 -17.46
C ASN A 38 -11.06 11.28 -17.58
N ALA A 39 -11.98 12.00 -18.23
CA ALA A 39 -13.38 11.59 -18.36
C ALA A 39 -13.55 10.28 -19.16
N ALA A 40 -12.68 10.00 -20.13
CA ALA A 40 -12.75 8.77 -20.93
C ALA A 40 -12.42 7.52 -20.10
N SER A 41 -11.61 7.66 -19.05
CA SER A 41 -11.24 6.59 -18.12
C SER A 41 -12.27 6.33 -17.01
N THR A 42 -13.46 6.93 -17.07
CA THR A 42 -14.50 6.72 -16.05
C THR A 42 -14.94 5.25 -15.96
N GLY A 43 -14.96 4.54 -17.09
CA GLY A 43 -15.30 3.11 -17.13
C GLY A 43 -14.27 2.22 -16.41
N ASP A 44 -13.00 2.64 -16.37
CA ASP A 44 -11.92 1.88 -15.72
C ASP A 44 -12.08 1.84 -14.21
N LEU A 45 -12.83 2.79 -13.61
CA LEU A 45 -13.14 2.76 -12.19
C LEU A 45 -13.99 1.54 -11.83
N ALA A 46 -14.98 1.20 -12.66
CA ALA A 46 -15.80 0.01 -12.45
C ALA A 46 -14.97 -1.28 -12.65
N ALA A 47 -14.08 -1.31 -13.63
CA ALA A 47 -13.16 -2.44 -13.84
C ALA A 47 -12.19 -2.62 -12.65
N PHE A 48 -11.70 -1.52 -12.07
CA PHE A 48 -10.90 -1.53 -10.86
C PHE A 48 -11.68 -2.10 -9.66
N GLU A 49 -12.94 -1.69 -9.46
CA GLU A 49 -13.79 -2.25 -8.41
C GLU A 49 -14.01 -3.76 -8.57
N GLN A 50 -14.17 -4.25 -9.81
CA GLN A 50 -14.27 -5.69 -10.07
C GLN A 50 -12.96 -6.42 -9.74
N ALA A 51 -11.82 -5.87 -10.13
CA ALA A 51 -10.51 -6.44 -9.80
C ALA A 51 -10.27 -6.54 -8.29
N MET A 52 -10.74 -5.56 -7.52
CA MET A 52 -10.64 -5.57 -6.06
C MET A 52 -11.40 -6.73 -5.39
N GLN A 53 -12.49 -7.22 -5.97
CA GLN A 53 -13.27 -8.30 -5.36
C GLN A 53 -12.47 -9.60 -5.20
N SER A 54 -11.41 -9.77 -6.00
CA SER A 54 -10.49 -10.91 -5.92
C SER A 54 -9.35 -10.72 -4.93
N VAL A 55 -9.25 -9.56 -4.27
CA VAL A 55 -8.18 -9.23 -3.33
C VAL A 55 -8.65 -9.43 -1.89
N PRO A 56 -8.12 -10.42 -1.16
CA PRO A 56 -8.46 -10.61 0.25
C PRO A 56 -8.15 -9.37 1.09
N GLY A 57 -9.12 -8.92 1.89
CA GLY A 57 -8.99 -7.74 2.73
C GLY A 57 -9.16 -6.40 2.00
N ALA A 58 -9.42 -6.40 0.69
CA ALA A 58 -9.77 -5.18 -0.03
C ALA A 58 -11.22 -4.76 0.26
N ALA A 59 -11.45 -3.45 0.41
CA ALA A 59 -12.78 -2.92 0.63
C ALA A 59 -12.92 -1.49 0.06
N ILE A 60 -14.12 -1.16 -0.43
CA ILE A 60 -14.46 0.23 -0.75
C ILE A 60 -14.94 0.88 0.55
N LEU A 61 -14.20 1.88 1.03
CA LEU A 61 -14.52 2.61 2.25
C LEU A 61 -15.47 3.77 1.96
N GLN A 62 -15.29 4.45 0.83
CA GLN A 62 -16.11 5.59 0.45
C GLN A 62 -16.21 5.72 -1.06
N ARG A 63 -17.41 6.01 -1.55
CA ARG A 63 -17.64 6.54 -2.90
C ARG A 63 -17.78 8.06 -2.78
N ALA A 64 -16.94 8.80 -3.48
CA ALA A 64 -16.88 10.24 -3.38
C ALA A 64 -16.70 10.88 -4.76
N GLY A 65 -16.54 12.20 -4.78
CA GLY A 65 -16.41 12.98 -6.01
C GLY A 65 -17.75 13.57 -6.44
N LYS A 66 -17.79 14.08 -7.68
CA LYS A 66 -18.96 14.72 -8.29
C LYS A 66 -19.28 14.05 -9.62
N ALA A 67 -20.45 14.32 -10.19
CA ALA A 67 -20.80 13.85 -11.52
C ALA A 67 -19.70 14.25 -12.54
N GLY A 68 -19.24 13.28 -13.33
CA GLY A 68 -18.13 13.45 -14.28
C GLY A 68 -16.72 13.42 -13.69
N GLN A 69 -16.57 13.37 -12.36
CA GLN A 69 -15.28 13.22 -11.66
C GLN A 69 -15.46 12.31 -10.43
N PRO A 70 -15.78 11.02 -10.64
CA PRO A 70 -15.94 10.09 -9.54
C PRO A 70 -14.58 9.77 -8.91
N ARG A 71 -14.57 9.44 -7.62
CA ARG A 71 -13.41 8.90 -6.91
C ARG A 71 -13.84 7.87 -5.88
N LEU A 72 -12.93 6.97 -5.53
CA LEU A 72 -13.09 5.99 -4.47
C LEU A 72 -12.03 6.21 -3.40
N VAL A 73 -12.38 5.92 -2.16
CA VAL A 73 -11.42 5.64 -1.09
C VAL A 73 -11.54 4.15 -0.79
N VAL A 74 -10.42 3.44 -0.86
CA VAL A 74 -10.36 1.99 -0.74
C VAL A 74 -9.32 1.56 0.27
N ALA A 75 -9.58 0.46 0.98
CA ALA A 75 -8.58 -0.26 1.74
C ALA A 75 -7.98 -1.34 0.84
N LEU A 76 -6.65 -1.42 0.76
CA LEU A 76 -5.92 -2.43 -0.01
C LEU A 76 -4.69 -2.93 0.74
N PRO A 77 -4.37 -4.23 0.66
CA PRO A 77 -3.06 -4.70 1.03
C PRO A 77 -1.96 -4.05 0.17
N ALA A 78 -0.83 -3.66 0.78
CA ALA A 78 0.24 -2.92 0.07
C ALA A 78 0.77 -3.64 -1.19
N ALA A 79 0.92 -4.96 -1.11
CA ALA A 79 1.34 -5.79 -2.25
C ALA A 79 0.31 -5.78 -3.40
N SER A 80 -0.97 -5.76 -3.07
CA SER A 80 -2.07 -5.71 -4.05
C SER A 80 -2.21 -4.32 -4.68
N ALA A 81 -1.99 -3.26 -3.90
CA ALA A 81 -2.00 -1.89 -4.40
C ALA A 81 -0.96 -1.66 -5.50
N SER A 82 0.24 -2.25 -5.35
CA SER A 82 1.30 -2.18 -6.37
C SER A 82 0.87 -2.85 -7.69
N ARG A 83 0.30 -4.05 -7.64
CA ARG A 83 -0.22 -4.74 -8.83
C ARG A 83 -1.37 -3.99 -9.51
N LEU A 84 -2.30 -3.45 -8.71
CA LEU A 84 -3.40 -2.65 -9.25
C LEU A 84 -2.90 -1.34 -9.88
N ARG A 85 -1.83 -0.72 -9.35
CA ARG A 85 -1.14 0.42 -9.98
C ARG A 85 -0.51 0.05 -11.31
N GLU A 86 0.11 -1.12 -11.42
CA GLU A 86 0.66 -1.59 -12.70
C GLU A 86 -0.43 -1.78 -13.75
N GLN A 87 -1.57 -2.38 -13.35
CA GLN A 87 -2.68 -2.66 -14.25
C GLN A 87 -3.45 -1.41 -14.69
N PHE A 88 -3.73 -0.48 -13.76
CA PHE A 88 -4.64 0.64 -14.00
C PHE A 88 -3.95 2.01 -13.98
N GLY A 89 -2.68 2.12 -13.60
CA GLY A 89 -2.00 3.40 -13.35
C GLY A 89 -1.88 4.32 -14.58
N ALA A 90 -2.05 3.78 -15.78
CA ALA A 90 -2.11 4.54 -17.03
C ALA A 90 -3.40 5.36 -17.16
N THR A 91 -4.52 4.89 -16.59
CA THR A 91 -5.85 5.50 -16.73
C THR A 91 -6.43 5.98 -15.41
N LEU A 92 -5.99 5.41 -14.29
CA LEU A 92 -6.38 5.77 -12.93
C LEU A 92 -5.20 6.38 -12.17
N ILE A 93 -5.53 7.32 -11.29
CA ILE A 93 -4.70 7.79 -10.19
C ILE A 93 -4.96 6.84 -9.02
N ILE A 94 -3.92 6.22 -8.46
CA ILE A 94 -4.01 5.35 -7.28
C ILE A 94 -2.90 5.78 -6.34
N GLU A 95 -3.25 6.55 -5.31
CA GLU A 95 -2.27 7.13 -4.39
C GLU A 95 -2.68 6.90 -2.93
N PRO A 96 -1.72 6.80 -1.99
CA PRO A 96 -2.03 6.66 -0.57
C PRO A 96 -2.93 7.79 -0.06
N ASN A 97 -4.00 7.44 0.64
CA ASN A 97 -4.89 8.37 1.32
C ASN A 97 -4.36 8.66 2.74
N ALA A 98 -3.19 9.29 2.80
CA ALA A 98 -2.59 9.68 4.08
C ALA A 98 -3.26 10.95 4.63
N PRO A 99 -3.62 10.99 5.93
CA PRO A 99 -4.15 12.20 6.54
C PRO A 99 -3.08 13.30 6.49
N LEU A 100 -3.48 14.49 6.06
CA LEU A 100 -2.63 15.68 6.16
C LEU A 100 -2.44 16.00 7.64
N LYS A 101 -1.19 16.06 8.11
CA LYS A 101 -0.89 16.57 9.45
C LYS A 101 -1.15 18.08 9.45
N PRO A 102 -2.02 18.60 10.33
CA PRO A 102 -2.10 20.04 10.54
C PRO A 102 -0.74 20.52 11.07
N PHE A 103 -0.28 21.64 10.53
CA PHE A 103 0.96 22.30 10.90
C PHE A 103 0.83 23.01 12.26
#